data_AF-A0A8C0G8X2-F1
#
_entry.id   AF-A0A8C0G8X2-F1
#
_cell.length_a   1.000
_cell.length_b   1.000
_cell.length_c   1.000
_cell.angle_alpha   90.00
_cell.angle_beta   90.00
_cell.angle_gamma   90.00
#
_symmetry.space_group_name_H-M   'P 1'
#
loop_
_entity.id
_entity.type
_entity.pdbx_description
1 polymer ?
#
loop_
_entity_poly.entity_id
_entity_poly.type
_entity_poly.pdbx_seq_one_letter_code
_entity_poly.pdbx_strand_id
1 'polypeptide(L)'
;KGYQVCQPGNLKIDLFSERGSSDTNSPSVCPSGFFFLFRLAPKNQCECAKADHVHVYQMEDYIDKKDLASIKERRQKEFEHYQKRLLSPPPPWQSGYPIHGVEVMPLHTIMIPGILISTGTLTQVILRASLGTSIRLLILELLNFILEHVTYTSVVYQLSAVDMTKNCSKMLPAFVTSPFTVTDRKISSLVTITTKTFLRYHKLRLLIKSIRQYYPDIKIIVADDSEVPEKIVEENVEHYIMPFGKGWFAGRNLAISQVTTKYYLWVDDDYLFTENTKIEKLLDVLERTNLDMVGGSVNGNTYSFQLLYEQGDDSGCLHLRYGSFHKLEGFPNCVVTSGVVNFYLAHTDKSRHVSYDPLLQRVAHSEYFMDGVGILLVGSCSHVSIGHQAHNPASEPNLTKVEDQYKRFRTNTQAQVKFKLSLHYFKNQLKCYSTR
;
A
#
# COMPACT_ATOMS: atom_id res chain seq x y z
N LYS A 1 10.25 9.03 -36.72
CA LYS A 1 11.46 8.30 -36.25
C LYS A 1 11.52 8.45 -34.74
N GLY A 2 11.73 7.34 -34.04
CA GLY A 2 11.29 7.11 -32.65
C GLY A 2 11.84 8.08 -31.61
N TYR A 3 11.01 8.38 -30.62
CA TYR A 3 11.44 8.90 -29.33
C TYR A 3 11.98 7.73 -28.52
N GLN A 4 13.28 7.78 -28.22
CA GLN A 4 13.93 6.81 -27.35
C GLN A 4 13.67 7.25 -25.91
N VAL A 5 12.83 6.49 -25.20
CA VAL A 5 12.55 6.71 -23.78
C VAL A 5 13.79 6.26 -22.99
N CYS A 6 14.43 7.18 -22.28
CA CYS A 6 15.54 6.87 -21.38
C CYS A 6 15.05 5.98 -20.23
N GLN A 7 15.62 4.79 -20.11
CA GLN A 7 15.42 3.89 -18.97
C GLN A 7 15.97 4.52 -17.67
N PRO A 8 15.43 4.15 -16.48
CA PRO A 8 16.00 4.58 -15.20
C PRO A 8 17.46 4.12 -15.08
N GLY A 9 18.34 5.04 -14.70
CA GLY A 9 19.77 4.80 -14.60
C GLY A 9 20.13 3.93 -13.40
N ASN A 10 20.84 2.82 -13.66
CA ASN A 10 21.45 1.99 -12.62
C ASN A 10 22.79 2.58 -12.17
N LEU A 11 23.01 2.75 -10.87
CA LEU A 11 24.35 3.02 -10.33
C LEU A 11 25.23 1.77 -10.55
N LYS A 12 26.32 1.89 -11.31
CA LYS A 12 27.27 0.80 -11.53
C LYS A 12 28.64 1.19 -10.96
N ILE A 13 29.05 0.56 -9.86
CA ILE A 13 30.40 0.72 -9.31
C ILE A 13 31.22 -0.47 -9.76
N ASP A 14 32.14 -0.25 -10.69
CA ASP A 14 33.08 -1.26 -11.19
C ASP A 14 34.45 -1.05 -10.50
N LEU A 15 34.90 -2.02 -9.70
CA LEU A 15 36.22 -2.00 -9.03
C LEU A 15 37.18 -2.92 -9.80
N PHE A 16 38.20 -2.36 -10.45
CA PHE A 16 39.26 -3.14 -11.11
C PHE A 16 40.65 -2.58 -10.78
N SER A 17 41.63 -3.47 -10.68
CA SER A 17 43.06 -3.14 -10.55
C SER A 17 43.75 -3.39 -11.89
N GLU A 18 43.94 -2.36 -12.70
CA GLU A 18 44.78 -2.45 -13.92
C GLU A 18 46.20 -1.96 -13.62
N ARG A 19 47.22 -2.76 -13.98
CA ARG A 19 48.60 -2.27 -14.12
C ARG A 19 48.72 -1.60 -15.48
N GLY A 20 49.20 -0.37 -15.47
CA GLY A 20 48.93 0.62 -16.52
C GLY A 20 49.54 0.36 -17.90
N SER A 21 49.02 1.13 -18.86
CA SER A 21 49.81 1.80 -19.89
C SER A 21 49.15 3.13 -20.24
N SER A 22 49.98 4.14 -20.41
CA SER A 22 49.67 5.54 -20.71
C SER A 22 48.94 5.72 -22.04
N ASP A 23 47.90 6.55 -22.06
CA ASP A 23 47.65 7.47 -23.16
C ASP A 23 46.91 8.72 -22.68
N THR A 24 47.47 9.86 -23.07
CA THR A 24 47.04 11.21 -22.76
C THR A 24 45.95 11.65 -23.72
N ASN A 25 44.79 12.05 -23.19
CA ASN A 25 43.95 13.05 -23.83
C ASN A 25 43.13 13.81 -22.79
N SER A 26 43.30 15.13 -22.81
CA SER A 26 42.69 16.14 -21.94
C SER A 26 41.17 16.21 -22.12
N PRO A 27 40.37 16.37 -21.05
CA PRO A 27 39.02 16.87 -21.18
C PRO A 27 38.96 18.37 -20.85
N SER A 28 38.27 19.07 -21.75
CA SER A 28 37.76 20.43 -21.60
C SER A 28 36.99 20.64 -20.30
N VAL A 29 37.29 21.74 -19.61
CA VAL A 29 36.56 22.26 -18.46
C VAL A 29 35.22 22.85 -18.93
N CYS A 30 34.10 22.37 -18.38
CA CYS A 30 32.80 23.05 -18.46
C CYS A 30 32.56 23.87 -17.18
N PRO A 31 31.83 24.99 -17.25
CA PRO A 31 31.79 25.99 -16.20
C PRO A 31 30.97 25.53 -15.00
N SER A 32 31.37 26.03 -13.83
CA SER A 32 30.73 25.85 -12.53
C SER A 32 29.26 26.28 -12.54
N GLY A 33 28.37 25.31 -12.72
CA GLY A 33 26.95 25.44 -12.41
C GLY A 33 26.73 25.25 -10.90
N PHE A 34 26.02 26.19 -10.29
CA PHE A 34 25.63 26.17 -8.88
C PHE A 34 24.98 24.83 -8.49
N PHE A 35 25.69 24.02 -7.70
CA PHE A 35 25.11 22.89 -6.99
C PHE A 35 24.37 23.41 -5.76
N PHE A 36 23.04 23.37 -5.79
CA PHE A 36 22.24 23.43 -4.57
C PHE A 36 22.54 22.16 -3.76
N LEU A 37 23.46 22.26 -2.80
CA LEU A 37 23.65 21.26 -1.75
C LEU A 37 22.42 21.28 -0.83
N PHE A 38 21.39 20.51 -1.17
CA PHE A 38 20.51 19.99 -0.13
C PHE A 38 21.32 18.95 0.65
N ARG A 39 21.79 19.31 1.85
CA ARG A 39 22.31 18.33 2.81
C ARG A 39 21.18 17.36 3.15
N LEU A 40 21.12 16.23 2.49
CA LEU A 40 20.37 15.07 2.94
C LEU A 40 21.18 14.44 4.07
N ALA A 41 21.09 14.99 5.28
CA ALA A 41 21.47 14.22 6.46
C ALA A 41 20.50 13.02 6.56
N PRO A 42 20.93 11.84 7.08
CA PRO A 42 19.98 10.81 7.46
C PRO A 42 18.94 11.47 8.38
N LYS A 43 17.68 11.50 7.94
CA LYS A 43 16.59 11.98 8.77
C LYS A 43 16.36 10.92 9.84
N ASN A 44 17.00 11.11 10.99
CA ASN A 44 16.77 10.29 12.18
C ASN A 44 15.36 10.50 12.77
N GLN A 45 14.60 11.47 12.25
CA GLN A 45 13.25 11.79 12.69
C GLN A 45 12.33 12.03 11.49
N CYS A 46 11.15 11.45 11.57
CA CYS A 46 10.05 11.74 10.65
C CYS A 46 9.15 12.85 11.23
N GLU A 47 8.48 13.60 10.35
CA GLU A 47 7.60 14.70 10.75
C GLU A 47 6.38 14.88 9.84
N CYS A 48 5.22 15.15 10.45
CA CYS A 48 4.04 15.64 9.76
C CYS A 48 4.00 17.16 9.84
N ALA A 49 4.59 17.82 8.84
CA ALA A 49 4.60 19.27 8.77
C ALA A 49 3.19 19.85 8.58
N LYS A 50 2.85 20.87 9.36
CA LYS A 50 1.65 21.68 9.13
C LYS A 50 1.87 22.53 7.88
N ALA A 51 0.94 22.44 6.93
CA ALA A 51 0.92 23.23 5.71
C ALA A 51 -0.52 23.53 5.33
N ASP A 52 -0.73 24.47 4.40
CA ASP A 52 -2.06 24.79 3.91
C ASP A 52 -2.75 23.55 3.34
N HIS A 53 -4.01 23.36 3.72
CA HIS A 53 -4.84 22.20 3.37
C HIS A 53 -4.31 20.83 3.86
N VAL A 54 -3.33 20.81 4.78
CA VAL A 54 -2.87 19.57 5.42
C VAL A 54 -3.39 19.51 6.85
N HIS A 55 -4.19 18.47 7.13
CA HIS A 55 -4.60 18.17 8.49
C HIS A 55 -3.58 17.22 9.12
N VAL A 56 -3.13 17.52 10.34
CA VAL A 56 -2.11 16.73 11.05
C VAL A 56 -2.68 16.23 12.38
N TYR A 57 -2.61 14.92 12.56
CA TYR A 57 -2.92 14.22 13.80
C TYR A 57 -1.60 13.86 14.49
N GLN A 58 -1.34 14.44 15.66
CA GLN A 58 -0.27 13.96 16.53
C GLN A 58 -0.85 12.85 17.39
N MET A 59 -0.26 11.66 17.33
CA MET A 59 -0.88 10.48 17.93
C MET A 59 -0.96 10.58 19.46
N GLU A 60 0.02 11.24 20.09
CA GLU A 60 0.08 11.43 21.54
C GLU A 60 -1.07 12.32 22.07
N ASP A 61 -1.62 13.20 21.25
CA ASP A 61 -2.76 14.06 21.63
C ASP A 61 -4.04 13.24 21.93
N TYR A 62 -4.09 11.98 21.44
CA TYR A 62 -5.22 11.08 21.61
C TYR A 62 -5.05 10.09 22.77
N ILE A 63 -3.98 10.24 23.55
CA ILE A 63 -3.65 9.41 24.71
C ILE A 63 -3.87 10.22 25.98
N ASP A 64 -4.42 9.58 27.02
CA ASP A 64 -4.59 10.25 28.31
C ASP A 64 -3.22 10.56 28.93
N LYS A 65 -3.00 11.83 29.29
CA LYS A 65 -1.71 12.33 29.76
C LYS A 65 -1.14 11.55 30.96
N LYS A 66 -2.02 11.03 31.82
CA LYS A 66 -1.65 10.20 32.97
C LYS A 66 -1.02 8.86 32.57
N ASP A 67 -1.38 8.34 31.40
CA ASP A 67 -0.95 7.03 30.91
C ASP A 67 0.18 7.15 29.88
N LEU A 68 0.42 8.35 29.32
CA LEU A 68 1.36 8.56 28.22
C LEU A 68 2.78 8.01 28.50
N ALA A 69 3.31 8.23 29.70
CA ALA A 69 4.66 7.76 30.05
C ALA A 69 4.76 6.23 30.08
N SER A 70 3.81 5.54 30.73
CA SER A 70 3.80 4.08 30.80
C SER A 70 3.53 3.45 29.43
N ILE A 71 2.71 4.12 28.63
CA ILE A 71 2.40 3.76 27.26
C ILE A 71 3.62 3.86 26.35
N LYS A 72 4.40 4.94 26.43
CA LYS A 72 5.65 5.11 25.68
C LYS A 72 6.65 4.01 26.02
N GLU A 73 6.83 3.74 27.31
CA GLU A 73 7.74 2.69 27.78
C GLU A 73 7.33 1.31 27.26
N ARG A 74 6.04 0.97 27.34
CA ARG A 74 5.51 -0.30 26.80
C ARG A 74 5.70 -0.39 25.28
N ARG A 75 5.36 0.69 24.56
CA ARG A 75 5.49 0.77 23.10
C ARG A 75 6.94 0.51 22.64
N GLN A 76 7.91 1.11 23.33
CA GLN A 76 9.34 0.90 23.06
C GLN A 76 9.77 -0.55 23.33
N LYS A 77 9.37 -1.12 24.47
CA LYS A 77 9.66 -2.53 24.81
C LYS A 77 9.10 -3.51 23.79
N GLU A 78 7.87 -3.29 23.33
CA GLU A 78 7.23 -4.12 22.30
C GLU A 78 7.95 -3.99 20.95
N PHE A 79 8.37 -2.77 20.58
CA PHE A 79 9.13 -2.53 19.36
C PHE A 79 10.49 -3.24 19.37
N GLU A 80 11.25 -3.13 20.46
CA GLU A 80 12.53 -3.85 20.62
C GLU A 80 12.35 -5.37 20.58
N HIS A 81 11.28 -5.88 21.19
CA HIS A 81 10.95 -7.31 21.12
C HIS A 81 10.58 -7.73 19.69
N TYR A 82 9.86 -6.89 18.95
CA TYR A 82 9.53 -7.13 17.55
C TYR A 82 10.78 -7.14 16.66
N GLN A 83 11.67 -6.16 16.80
CA GLN A 83 12.93 -6.10 16.05
C GLN A 83 13.80 -7.34 16.26
N LYS A 84 13.88 -7.86 17.50
CA LYS A 84 14.60 -9.11 17.80
C LYS A 84 14.03 -10.34 17.09
N ARG A 85 12.73 -10.35 16.75
CA ARG A 85 12.11 -11.46 15.99
C ARG A 85 12.37 -11.37 14.50
N LEU A 86 12.52 -10.16 13.96
CA LEU A 86 12.82 -9.93 12.54
C LEU A 86 14.30 -10.06 12.21
N LEU A 87 15.18 -9.55 13.08
CA LEU A 87 16.63 -9.53 12.87
C LEU A 87 17.25 -10.79 13.45
N SER A 88 17.51 -11.80 12.60
CA SER A 88 18.52 -12.81 12.95
C SER A 88 19.90 -12.13 12.98
N PRO A 89 20.75 -12.35 14.00
CA PRO A 89 22.04 -11.68 14.06
C PRO A 89 22.90 -12.09 12.85
N PRO A 90 23.52 -11.14 12.14
CA PRO A 90 24.45 -11.47 11.07
C PRO A 90 25.68 -12.19 11.66
N PRO A 91 26.29 -13.14 10.91
CA PRO A 91 27.53 -13.76 11.35
C PRO A 91 28.63 -12.68 11.51
N PRO A 92 29.53 -12.81 12.52
CA PRO A 92 30.40 -11.74 13.01
C PRO A 92 31.50 -11.24 12.04
N TRP A 93 31.48 -11.64 10.76
CA TRP A 93 32.55 -11.37 9.79
C TRP A 93 32.16 -10.48 8.61
N GLN A 94 31.01 -9.79 8.66
CA GLN A 94 30.50 -9.01 7.53
C GLN A 94 30.38 -7.52 7.89
N SER A 95 31.48 -6.79 7.77
CA SER A 95 31.50 -5.32 7.81
C SER A 95 31.87 -4.78 6.44
N GLY A 96 31.07 -3.84 5.91
CA GLY A 96 31.47 -2.98 4.78
C GLY A 96 30.43 -2.76 3.67
N TYR A 97 29.34 -3.51 3.63
CA TYR A 97 28.23 -3.26 2.70
C TYR A 97 26.96 -3.93 3.23
N PRO A 98 25.77 -3.32 3.08
CA PRO A 98 24.52 -4.05 3.30
C PRO A 98 24.36 -5.07 2.16
N ILE A 99 24.95 -6.24 2.34
CA ILE A 99 24.82 -7.42 1.46
C ILE A 99 23.36 -7.88 1.27
N HIS A 100 22.45 -7.39 2.11
CA HIS A 100 21.00 -7.59 1.99
C HIS A 100 20.28 -6.48 1.21
N GLY A 101 21.01 -5.48 0.68
CA GLY A 101 20.45 -4.29 0.03
C GLY A 101 20.08 -3.19 1.03
N VAL A 102 19.72 -2.01 0.51
CA VAL A 102 19.20 -0.89 1.29
C VAL A 102 17.72 -0.76 0.99
N GLU A 103 16.87 -0.77 2.03
CA GLU A 103 15.44 -0.54 1.88
C GLU A 103 15.17 0.95 1.67
N VAL A 104 14.44 1.29 0.61
CA VAL A 104 14.15 2.67 0.24
C VAL A 104 12.65 2.82 0.09
N MET A 105 12.08 3.84 0.73
CA MET A 105 10.69 4.18 0.45
C MET A 105 10.55 4.55 -1.03
N PRO A 106 9.55 4.00 -1.73
CA PRO A 106 9.24 4.43 -3.08
C PRO A 106 9.12 5.95 -3.21
N LEU A 107 9.66 6.50 -4.31
CA LEU A 107 9.65 7.93 -4.61
C LEU A 107 10.44 8.82 -3.63
N HIS A 108 11.29 8.21 -2.78
CA HIS A 108 12.15 8.95 -1.85
C HIS A 108 13.63 8.85 -2.21
N THR A 109 14.35 9.87 -1.78
CA THR A 109 15.82 9.92 -1.86
C THR A 109 16.38 9.59 -0.48
N ILE A 110 17.29 8.63 -0.42
CA ILE A 110 18.06 8.32 0.79
C ILE A 110 19.55 8.47 0.55
N MET A 111 20.30 8.66 1.63
CA MET A 111 21.74 8.44 1.64
C MET A 111 22.00 6.94 1.74
N ILE A 112 22.92 6.39 0.95
CA ILE A 112 23.30 4.98 1.07
C ILE A 112 24.27 4.85 2.26
N PRO A 113 23.89 4.19 3.38
CA PRO A 113 24.76 4.09 4.53
C PRO A 113 25.94 3.13 4.28
N GLY A 114 27.13 3.52 4.75
CA GLY A 114 28.23 2.58 4.98
C GLY A 114 29.15 2.26 3.80
N ILE A 115 29.18 3.08 2.73
CA ILE A 115 30.22 2.91 1.70
C ILE A 115 31.52 3.56 2.18
N LEU A 116 32.35 2.80 2.90
CA LEU A 116 33.72 3.16 3.24
C LEU A 116 34.69 2.11 2.68
N ILE A 117 35.70 2.56 1.95
CA ILE A 117 36.75 1.67 1.45
C ILE A 117 37.86 1.61 2.51
N SER A 118 37.98 0.46 3.19
CA SER A 118 39.07 0.22 4.16
C SER A 118 40.37 -0.08 3.43
N THR A 119 41.45 0.57 3.88
CA THR A 119 42.80 0.58 3.32
C THR A 119 43.34 -0.80 2.95
N GLY A 120 43.36 -1.08 1.66
CA GLY A 120 44.27 -2.00 0.98
C GLY A 120 44.85 -1.26 -0.23
N THR A 121 46.07 -1.59 -0.67
CA THR A 121 46.79 -0.92 -1.77
C THR A 121 45.99 -0.90 -3.08
N LEU A 122 45.09 0.07 -3.20
CA LEU A 122 44.26 0.35 -4.38
C LEU A 122 44.85 1.58 -5.04
N THR A 123 45.57 1.37 -6.13
CA THR A 123 46.24 2.44 -6.88
C THR A 123 45.27 3.26 -7.73
N GLN A 124 44.03 2.80 -7.94
CA GLN A 124 43.05 3.49 -8.76
C GLN A 124 41.61 3.01 -8.49
N VAL A 125 40.66 3.94 -8.35
CA VAL A 125 39.21 3.64 -8.31
C VAL A 125 38.50 4.49 -9.37
N ILE A 126 37.67 3.85 -10.20
CA ILE A 126 36.88 4.51 -11.25
C ILE A 126 35.39 4.36 -10.91
N LEU A 127 34.74 5.47 -10.57
CA LEU A 127 33.28 5.53 -10.42
C LEU A 127 32.65 5.85 -11.77
N ARG A 128 31.70 5.01 -12.23
CA ARG A 128 30.92 5.25 -13.46
C ARG A 128 29.44 5.44 -13.12
N ALA A 129 28.96 6.68 -13.17
CA ALA A 129 27.53 6.94 -13.15
C ALA A 129 26.94 6.70 -14.55
N SER A 130 25.74 6.11 -14.63
CA SER A 130 25.08 5.71 -15.89
C SER A 130 24.67 6.85 -16.83
N LEU A 131 25.08 8.10 -16.55
CA LEU A 131 24.87 9.28 -17.38
C LEU A 131 26.18 10.04 -17.67
N GLY A 132 27.29 9.31 -17.88
CA GLY A 132 28.39 9.77 -18.73
C GLY A 132 29.57 10.48 -18.07
N THR A 133 29.65 10.54 -16.73
CA THR A 133 30.83 11.09 -16.04
C THR A 133 31.69 9.97 -15.45
N SER A 134 32.94 9.87 -15.94
CA SER A 134 33.99 9.06 -15.33
C SER A 134 34.85 9.97 -14.47
N ILE A 135 34.84 9.79 -13.15
CA ILE A 135 35.70 10.54 -12.24
C ILE A 135 36.89 9.64 -11.88
N ARG A 136 38.10 10.07 -12.23
CA ARG A 136 39.35 9.45 -11.79
C ARG A 136 39.76 10.07 -10.46
N LEU A 137 39.66 9.31 -9.37
CA LEU A 137 40.07 9.75 -8.04
C LEU A 137 41.36 9.03 -7.62
N LEU A 138 42.38 9.83 -7.27
CA LEU A 138 43.69 9.37 -6.80
C LEU A 138 43.83 9.45 -5.26
N ILE A 139 42.80 9.92 -4.55
CA ILE A 139 42.87 10.21 -3.11
C ILE A 139 41.72 9.49 -2.40
N LEU A 140 42.07 8.56 -1.50
CA LEU A 140 41.15 7.71 -0.75
C LEU A 140 40.17 8.49 0.13
N GLU A 141 40.61 9.61 0.72
CA GLU A 141 39.78 10.48 1.55
C GLU A 141 38.67 11.17 0.75
N LEU A 142 38.99 11.68 -0.44
CA LEU A 142 38.00 12.33 -1.30
C LEU A 142 36.99 11.30 -1.85
N LEU A 143 37.43 10.07 -2.06
CA LEU A 143 36.55 8.97 -2.46
C LEU A 143 35.60 8.57 -1.34
N ASN A 144 36.09 8.41 -0.10
CA ASN A 144 35.23 8.15 1.06
C ASN A 144 34.25 9.31 1.29
N PHE A 145 34.68 10.57 1.13
CA PHE A 145 33.79 11.72 1.18
C PHE A 145 32.70 11.66 0.11
N ILE A 146 33.02 11.33 -1.15
CA ILE A 146 32.01 11.20 -2.21
C ILE A 146 31.04 10.07 -1.89
N LEU A 147 31.54 8.93 -1.42
CA LEU A 147 30.77 7.73 -1.11
C LEU A 147 29.85 7.92 0.12
N GLU A 148 30.27 8.71 1.11
CA GLU A 148 29.41 9.20 2.20
C GLU A 148 28.27 10.08 1.71
N HIS A 149 28.40 10.71 0.54
CA HIS A 149 27.44 11.65 -0.02
C HIS A 149 26.61 11.10 -1.19
N VAL A 150 26.73 9.79 -1.50
CA VAL A 150 25.93 9.16 -2.55
C VAL A 150 24.49 9.02 -2.10
N THR A 151 23.59 9.58 -2.90
CA THR A 151 22.15 9.42 -2.75
C THR A 151 21.60 8.41 -3.75
N TYR A 152 20.57 7.68 -3.33
CA TYR A 152 19.73 6.88 -4.21
C TYR A 152 18.32 7.45 -4.19
N THR A 153 17.71 7.61 -5.37
CA THR A 153 16.32 8.06 -5.52
C THR A 153 15.51 6.98 -6.20
N SER A 154 14.54 6.40 -5.49
CA SER A 154 13.56 5.50 -6.12
C SER A 154 12.67 6.32 -7.04
N VAL A 155 12.60 5.98 -8.33
CA VAL A 155 11.77 6.71 -9.31
C VAL A 155 10.47 5.98 -9.68
N VAL A 156 10.28 4.76 -9.20
CA VAL A 156 9.08 3.93 -9.43
C VAL A 156 8.50 3.47 -8.09
N TYR A 157 7.17 3.32 -8.02
CA TYR A 157 6.50 2.66 -6.91
C TYR A 157 6.28 1.18 -7.24
N GLN A 158 7.12 0.31 -6.68
CA GLN A 158 6.99 -1.14 -6.81
C GLN A 158 7.45 -1.82 -5.51
N LEU A 159 6.55 -2.56 -4.86
CA LEU A 159 6.89 -3.32 -3.66
C LEU A 159 7.84 -4.48 -4.02
N SER A 160 8.89 -4.66 -3.24
CA SER A 160 9.94 -5.68 -3.45
C SER A 160 10.77 -5.54 -4.73
N ALA A 161 10.80 -4.36 -5.37
CA ALA A 161 11.74 -4.11 -6.46
C ALA A 161 13.18 -4.08 -5.90
N VAL A 162 14.04 -4.93 -6.44
CA VAL A 162 15.47 -4.95 -6.13
C VAL A 162 16.22 -4.31 -7.28
N ASP A 163 16.77 -3.12 -7.07
CA ASP A 163 17.71 -2.52 -8.02
C ASP A 163 19.06 -3.21 -7.89
N MET A 164 19.30 -4.18 -8.77
CA MET A 164 20.57 -4.89 -8.81
C MET A 164 21.64 -4.08 -9.56
N THR A 165 22.72 -3.76 -8.88
CA THR A 165 23.95 -3.30 -9.53
C THR A 165 24.55 -4.49 -10.30
N LYS A 166 24.74 -4.36 -11.63
CA LYS A 166 25.25 -5.48 -12.45
C LYS A 166 26.72 -5.76 -12.12
N ASN A 167 26.98 -6.70 -11.22
CA ASN A 167 28.12 -7.61 -11.28
C ASN A 167 27.79 -8.97 -10.64
N CYS A 168 28.22 -10.03 -11.32
CA CYS A 168 28.14 -11.44 -10.96
C CYS A 168 26.78 -12.16 -11.14
N SER A 169 26.77 -12.94 -12.22
CA SER A 169 25.98 -14.12 -12.51
C SER A 169 25.60 -14.94 -11.26
N LYS A 170 24.35 -14.84 -10.82
CA LYS A 170 23.62 -15.91 -10.12
C LYS A 170 22.12 -15.74 -10.36
N MET A 171 21.51 -16.83 -10.80
CA MET A 171 20.10 -16.95 -11.21
C MET A 171 19.14 -16.24 -10.24
N LEU A 172 18.25 -15.43 -10.80
CA LEU A 172 16.97 -15.12 -10.18
C LEU A 172 16.16 -16.41 -10.05
N PRO A 173 15.46 -16.66 -8.93
CA PRO A 173 14.35 -17.60 -8.94
C PRO A 173 13.27 -16.99 -9.84
N ALA A 174 13.20 -17.47 -11.09
CA ALA A 174 12.06 -17.23 -11.93
C ALA A 174 10.87 -17.98 -11.31
N PHE A 175 9.98 -17.25 -10.63
CA PHE A 175 8.66 -17.77 -10.35
C PHE A 175 7.91 -17.81 -11.69
N VAL A 176 8.04 -18.94 -12.38
CA VAL A 176 7.15 -19.28 -13.49
C VAL A 176 5.80 -19.57 -12.87
N THR A 177 5.00 -18.54 -12.61
CA THR A 177 3.56 -18.73 -12.49
C THR A 177 3.11 -19.17 -13.87
N SER A 178 2.70 -20.44 -13.98
CA SER A 178 2.07 -20.98 -15.18
C SER A 178 1.06 -19.95 -15.71
N PRO A 179 1.08 -19.60 -17.01
CA PRO A 179 0.09 -18.70 -17.59
C PRO A 179 -1.26 -19.42 -17.53
N PHE A 180 -1.99 -19.23 -16.43
CA PHE A 180 -3.35 -19.70 -16.32
C PHE A 180 -4.20 -18.80 -17.20
N THR A 181 -4.37 -19.20 -18.46
CA THR A 181 -5.25 -18.51 -19.39
C THR A 181 -6.68 -18.56 -18.86
N VAL A 182 -7.20 -17.39 -18.46
CA VAL A 182 -8.54 -17.14 -17.89
C VAL A 182 -9.67 -17.50 -18.86
N THR A 183 -9.35 -17.80 -20.13
CA THR A 183 -10.31 -17.86 -21.24
C THR A 183 -11.36 -18.96 -21.15
N ASP A 184 -11.22 -19.92 -20.24
CA ASP A 184 -12.14 -21.08 -20.15
C ASP A 184 -12.79 -21.30 -18.77
N ARG A 185 -12.53 -20.44 -17.78
CA ARG A 185 -13.16 -20.55 -16.46
C ARG A 185 -14.31 -19.57 -16.31
N LYS A 186 -15.48 -20.08 -15.89
CA LYS A 186 -16.60 -19.24 -15.46
C LYS A 186 -16.15 -18.33 -14.32
N ILE A 187 -16.51 -17.05 -14.37
CA ILE A 187 -16.15 -16.06 -13.35
C ILE A 187 -16.61 -16.47 -11.95
N SER A 188 -17.73 -17.18 -11.85
CA SER A 188 -18.28 -17.76 -10.62
C SER A 188 -17.36 -18.79 -9.93
N SER A 189 -16.39 -19.36 -10.66
CA SER A 189 -15.37 -20.26 -10.08
C SER A 189 -14.14 -19.51 -9.53
N LEU A 190 -13.96 -18.25 -9.91
CA LEU A 190 -12.78 -17.44 -9.56
C LEU A 190 -13.09 -16.33 -8.56
N VAL A 191 -14.35 -15.85 -8.54
CA VAL A 191 -14.77 -14.69 -7.76
C VAL A 191 -16.00 -15.04 -6.92
N THR A 192 -15.96 -14.68 -5.64
CA THR A 192 -17.11 -14.62 -4.75
C THR A 192 -17.42 -13.17 -4.42
N ILE A 193 -18.68 -12.75 -4.51
CA ILE A 193 -19.08 -11.43 -4.04
C ILE A 193 -19.29 -11.49 -2.53
N THR A 194 -18.74 -10.52 -1.82
CA THR A 194 -18.87 -10.40 -0.37
C THR A 194 -19.46 -9.05 -0.03
N THR A 195 -20.35 -9.04 0.95
CA THR A 195 -20.95 -7.82 1.47
C THR A 195 -21.23 -7.97 2.95
N LYS A 196 -21.49 -6.83 3.60
CA LYS A 196 -21.92 -6.78 4.98
C LYS A 196 -23.12 -5.88 5.10
N THR A 197 -24.14 -6.34 5.82
CA THR A 197 -25.34 -5.55 6.10
C THR A 197 -25.53 -5.27 7.59
N PHE A 198 -26.34 -4.27 7.88
CA PHE A 198 -26.80 -3.92 9.22
C PHE A 198 -28.13 -3.18 9.11
N LEU A 199 -29.23 -3.79 9.53
CA LEU A 199 -30.60 -3.28 9.52
C LEU A 199 -31.19 -2.98 8.11
N ARG A 200 -30.37 -2.83 7.07
CA ARG A 200 -30.76 -2.32 5.73
C ARG A 200 -31.08 -3.42 4.73
N TYR A 201 -31.89 -4.37 5.15
CA TYR A 201 -32.39 -5.49 4.35
C TYR A 201 -33.06 -5.13 3.02
N HIS A 202 -33.72 -3.98 2.97
CA HIS A 202 -34.33 -3.45 1.75
C HIS A 202 -33.28 -3.01 0.71
N LYS A 203 -32.13 -2.48 1.15
CA LYS A 203 -30.99 -2.15 0.27
C LYS A 203 -30.29 -3.41 -0.21
N LEU A 204 -30.05 -4.35 0.71
CA LEU A 204 -29.37 -5.61 0.40
C LEU A 204 -30.14 -6.45 -0.63
N ARG A 205 -31.47 -6.52 -0.56
CA ARG A 205 -32.28 -7.22 -1.57
C ARG A 205 -32.16 -6.60 -2.96
N LEU A 206 -32.09 -5.27 -3.05
CA LEU A 206 -31.85 -4.58 -4.31
C LEU A 206 -30.44 -4.84 -4.85
N LEU A 207 -29.43 -4.89 -3.98
CA LEU A 207 -28.08 -5.31 -4.34
C LEU A 207 -28.09 -6.73 -4.92
N ILE A 208 -28.63 -7.72 -4.20
CA ILE A 208 -28.69 -9.13 -4.63
C ILE A 208 -29.43 -9.24 -5.97
N LYS A 209 -30.59 -8.58 -6.11
CA LYS A 209 -31.36 -8.57 -7.37
C LYS A 209 -30.54 -8.02 -8.53
N SER A 210 -29.82 -6.91 -8.33
CA SER A 210 -28.97 -6.31 -9.36
C SER A 210 -27.78 -7.22 -9.71
N ILE A 211 -27.16 -7.89 -8.73
CA ILE A 211 -26.10 -8.88 -8.99
C ILE A 211 -26.64 -9.99 -9.90
N ARG A 212 -27.81 -10.55 -9.57
CA ARG A 212 -28.42 -11.66 -10.31
C ARG A 212 -28.76 -11.30 -11.76
N GLN A 213 -28.96 -10.02 -12.08
CA GLN A 213 -29.18 -9.56 -13.45
C GLN A 213 -27.94 -9.72 -14.35
N TYR A 214 -26.73 -9.57 -13.80
CA TYR A 214 -25.48 -9.59 -14.57
C TYR A 214 -24.63 -10.85 -14.31
N TYR A 215 -24.72 -11.41 -13.11
CA TYR A 215 -23.96 -12.57 -12.64
C TYR A 215 -24.92 -13.54 -11.90
N PRO A 216 -25.79 -14.26 -12.63
CA PRO A 216 -26.88 -15.03 -12.04
C PRO A 216 -26.42 -16.17 -11.12
N ASP A 217 -25.28 -16.82 -11.43
CA ASP A 217 -24.75 -17.99 -10.73
C ASP A 217 -23.63 -17.66 -9.72
N ILE A 218 -23.22 -16.40 -9.59
CA ILE A 218 -22.09 -16.04 -8.71
C ILE A 218 -22.45 -16.23 -7.24
N LYS A 219 -21.53 -16.80 -6.46
CA LYS A 219 -21.70 -16.94 -5.02
C LYS A 219 -21.66 -15.56 -4.35
N ILE A 220 -22.60 -15.34 -3.42
CA ILE A 220 -22.67 -14.14 -2.58
C ILE A 220 -22.54 -14.56 -1.12
N ILE A 221 -21.67 -13.90 -0.37
CA ILE A 221 -21.52 -14.07 1.08
C ILE A 221 -21.93 -12.78 1.77
N VAL A 222 -22.91 -12.87 2.67
CA VAL A 222 -23.43 -11.77 3.46
C VAL A 222 -23.05 -11.98 4.92
N ALA A 223 -22.25 -11.07 5.47
CA ALA A 223 -22.08 -10.95 6.92
C ALA A 223 -23.12 -9.97 7.50
N ASP A 224 -23.75 -10.31 8.61
CA ASP A 224 -24.88 -9.56 9.14
C ASP A 224 -24.80 -9.44 10.66
N ASP A 225 -24.67 -8.20 11.16
CA ASP A 225 -24.60 -7.90 12.59
C ASP A 225 -25.85 -7.17 13.09
N SER A 226 -27.00 -7.38 12.44
CA SER A 226 -28.30 -6.85 12.88
C SER A 226 -28.78 -7.53 14.18
N GLU A 227 -29.52 -6.80 15.01
CA GLU A 227 -30.02 -7.32 16.30
C GLU A 227 -31.06 -8.43 16.09
N VAL A 228 -31.96 -8.20 15.15
CA VAL A 228 -33.01 -9.14 14.75
C VAL A 228 -32.83 -9.41 13.25
N PRO A 229 -32.08 -10.46 12.87
CA PRO A 229 -31.80 -10.69 11.47
C PRO A 229 -33.01 -11.18 10.67
N GLU A 230 -33.22 -10.62 9.47
CA GLU A 230 -34.17 -11.16 8.50
C GLU A 230 -33.51 -12.31 7.72
N LYS A 231 -34.22 -13.43 7.58
CA LYS A 231 -33.72 -14.56 6.80
C LYS A 231 -33.65 -14.21 5.31
N ILE A 232 -32.46 -14.37 4.72
CA ILE A 232 -32.26 -14.26 3.27
C ILE A 232 -32.20 -15.67 2.69
N VAL A 233 -33.20 -16.03 1.89
CA VAL A 233 -33.27 -17.33 1.22
C VAL A 233 -33.23 -17.10 -0.28
N GLU A 234 -32.03 -17.15 -0.84
CA GLU A 234 -31.74 -16.91 -2.25
C GLU A 234 -30.71 -17.94 -2.73
N GLU A 235 -30.79 -18.34 -3.98
CA GLU A 235 -29.84 -19.29 -4.56
C GLU A 235 -28.42 -18.71 -4.55
N ASN A 236 -27.42 -19.54 -4.23
CA ASN A 236 -26.00 -19.15 -4.16
C ASN A 236 -25.72 -17.95 -3.22
N VAL A 237 -26.54 -17.78 -2.17
CA VAL A 237 -26.30 -16.81 -1.09
C VAL A 237 -26.03 -17.54 0.22
N GLU A 238 -24.89 -17.26 0.83
CA GLU A 238 -24.57 -17.67 2.19
C GLU A 238 -24.71 -16.49 3.14
N HIS A 239 -25.56 -16.63 4.16
CA HIS A 239 -25.88 -15.57 5.11
C HIS A 239 -25.37 -15.94 6.50
N TYR A 240 -24.36 -15.21 6.98
CA TYR A 240 -23.71 -15.46 8.26
C TYR A 240 -24.08 -14.38 9.28
N ILE A 241 -24.65 -14.80 10.40
CA ILE A 241 -25.11 -13.93 11.48
C ILE A 241 -24.00 -13.72 12.51
N MET A 242 -23.83 -12.47 12.93
CA MET A 242 -22.86 -12.01 13.92
C MET A 242 -23.57 -11.47 15.16
N PRO A 243 -22.86 -11.36 16.30
CA PRO A 243 -23.36 -10.61 17.45
C PRO A 243 -23.76 -9.19 17.05
N PHE A 244 -24.82 -8.67 17.67
CA PHE A 244 -25.37 -7.36 17.36
C PHE A 244 -24.29 -6.27 17.36
N GLY A 245 -24.25 -5.53 16.25
CA GLY A 245 -23.42 -4.34 16.10
C GLY A 245 -21.91 -4.57 16.19
N LYS A 246 -21.45 -5.81 16.00
CA LYS A 246 -20.04 -6.23 16.11
C LYS A 246 -19.11 -5.42 15.20
N GLY A 247 -19.60 -4.86 14.10
CA GLY A 247 -18.93 -3.78 13.37
C GLY A 247 -18.44 -4.15 11.97
N TRP A 248 -18.00 -3.11 11.25
CA TRP A 248 -17.62 -3.18 9.83
C TRP A 248 -16.46 -4.14 9.56
N PHE A 249 -15.34 -3.97 10.26
CA PHE A 249 -14.12 -4.72 9.99
C PHE A 249 -14.24 -6.18 10.45
N ALA A 250 -14.91 -6.42 11.57
CA ALA A 250 -15.26 -7.79 11.98
C ALA A 250 -16.15 -8.50 10.93
N GLY A 251 -17.12 -7.79 10.33
CA GLY A 251 -17.98 -8.36 9.29
C GLY A 251 -17.26 -8.65 7.98
N ARG A 252 -16.31 -7.78 7.58
CA ARG A 252 -15.40 -8.05 6.47
C ARG A 252 -14.60 -9.32 6.68
N ASN A 253 -13.97 -9.47 7.85
CA ASN A 253 -13.22 -10.67 8.18
C ASN A 253 -14.09 -11.92 8.14
N LEU A 254 -15.31 -11.87 8.69
CA LEU A 254 -16.22 -13.00 8.62
C LEU A 254 -16.51 -13.37 7.16
N ALA A 255 -16.99 -12.43 6.34
CA ALA A 255 -17.31 -12.71 4.95
C ALA A 255 -16.11 -13.29 4.18
N ILE A 256 -14.93 -12.68 4.30
CA ILE A 256 -13.70 -13.11 3.62
C ILE A 256 -13.21 -14.46 4.13
N SER A 257 -13.38 -14.77 5.42
CA SER A 257 -13.01 -16.09 5.97
C SER A 257 -13.78 -17.24 5.34
N GLN A 258 -14.98 -16.97 4.80
CA GLN A 258 -15.84 -17.97 4.16
C GLN A 258 -15.62 -18.09 2.64
N VAL A 259 -14.81 -17.21 2.03
CA VAL A 259 -14.50 -17.25 0.60
C VAL A 259 -13.60 -18.44 0.25
N THR A 260 -13.98 -19.25 -0.73
CA THR A 260 -13.14 -20.36 -1.21
C THR A 260 -12.50 -20.09 -2.56
N THR A 261 -12.93 -19.03 -3.25
CA THR A 261 -12.42 -18.64 -4.56
C THR A 261 -11.11 -17.85 -4.46
N LYS A 262 -10.32 -17.83 -5.55
CA LYS A 262 -9.03 -17.12 -5.64
C LYS A 262 -9.18 -15.63 -5.32
N TYR A 263 -10.29 -15.03 -5.77
CA TYR A 263 -10.61 -13.64 -5.54
C TYR A 263 -11.95 -13.47 -4.83
N TYR A 264 -12.11 -12.32 -4.19
CA TYR A 264 -13.40 -11.82 -3.77
C TYR A 264 -13.61 -10.39 -4.26
N LEU A 265 -14.86 -10.05 -4.51
CA LEU A 265 -15.29 -8.69 -4.76
C LEU A 265 -15.97 -8.16 -3.49
N TRP A 266 -15.50 -7.04 -2.96
CA TRP A 266 -16.19 -6.33 -1.89
C TRP A 266 -17.17 -5.31 -2.45
N VAL A 267 -18.39 -5.30 -1.91
CA VAL A 267 -19.42 -4.27 -2.19
C VAL A 267 -20.18 -3.91 -0.92
N ASP A 268 -20.54 -2.63 -0.77
CA ASP A 268 -21.45 -2.19 0.30
C ASP A 268 -22.90 -2.59 -0.04
N ASP A 269 -23.74 -2.82 0.98
CA ASP A 269 -25.08 -3.38 0.85
C ASP A 269 -26.11 -2.45 0.16
N ASP A 270 -25.74 -1.20 -0.10
CA ASP A 270 -26.50 -0.20 -0.85
C ASP A 270 -25.93 0.10 -2.23
N TYR A 271 -25.03 -0.74 -2.76
CA TYR A 271 -24.59 -0.65 -4.15
C TYR A 271 -25.57 -1.31 -5.11
N LEU A 272 -25.42 -1.01 -6.42
CA LEU A 272 -26.21 -1.57 -7.52
C LEU A 272 -25.29 -1.97 -8.66
N PHE A 273 -25.41 -3.21 -9.11
CA PHE A 273 -24.76 -3.65 -10.34
C PHE A 273 -25.47 -3.04 -11.54
N THR A 274 -24.66 -2.55 -12.48
CA THR A 274 -25.11 -1.94 -13.73
C THR A 274 -24.39 -2.58 -14.91
N GLU A 275 -24.74 -2.18 -16.13
CA GLU A 275 -24.02 -2.59 -17.34
C GLU A 275 -22.52 -2.25 -17.31
N ASN A 276 -22.11 -1.27 -16.50
CA ASN A 276 -20.73 -0.83 -16.32
C ASN A 276 -19.98 -1.56 -15.20
N THR A 277 -20.66 -2.43 -14.45
CA THR A 277 -20.06 -3.17 -13.33
C THR A 277 -19.46 -4.49 -13.84
N LYS A 278 -18.33 -4.38 -14.56
CA LYS A 278 -17.64 -5.48 -15.24
C LYS A 278 -16.54 -6.12 -14.39
N ILE A 279 -16.87 -7.16 -13.60
CA ILE A 279 -15.91 -7.90 -12.75
C ILE A 279 -14.75 -8.46 -13.60
N GLU A 280 -15.03 -8.94 -14.80
CA GLU A 280 -14.03 -9.51 -15.72
C GLU A 280 -12.91 -8.52 -16.10
N LYS A 281 -13.19 -7.22 -16.11
CA LYS A 281 -12.18 -6.18 -16.38
C LYS A 281 -11.24 -5.97 -15.19
N LEU A 282 -11.76 -6.06 -13.97
CA LEU A 282 -10.93 -6.04 -12.76
C LEU A 282 -10.11 -7.31 -12.65
N LEU A 283 -10.70 -8.46 -13.00
CA LEU A 283 -10.01 -9.75 -13.00
C LEU A 283 -8.85 -9.79 -14.00
N ASP A 284 -9.04 -9.25 -15.21
CA ASP A 284 -7.96 -9.14 -16.22
C ASP A 284 -6.75 -8.34 -15.70
N VAL A 285 -6.99 -7.32 -14.88
CA VAL A 285 -5.92 -6.55 -14.23
C VAL A 285 -5.16 -7.42 -13.22
N LEU A 286 -5.84 -8.13 -12.32
CA LEU A 286 -5.17 -8.95 -11.30
C LEU A 286 -4.45 -10.18 -11.88
N GLU A 287 -4.92 -10.72 -13.01
CA GLU A 287 -4.27 -11.89 -13.65
C GLU A 287 -3.06 -11.51 -14.52
N ARG A 288 -2.93 -10.24 -14.92
CA ARG A 288 -1.86 -9.76 -15.82
C ARG A 288 -0.90 -8.77 -15.17
N THR A 289 -1.08 -8.49 -13.88
CA THR A 289 -0.21 -7.60 -13.11
C THR A 289 0.16 -8.27 -11.79
N ASN A 290 1.03 -7.63 -11.02
CA ASN A 290 1.40 -8.04 -9.67
C ASN A 290 0.55 -7.36 -8.59
N LEU A 291 -0.57 -6.72 -8.96
CA LEU A 291 -1.46 -6.10 -7.99
C LEU A 291 -2.18 -7.16 -7.16
N ASP A 292 -2.30 -6.92 -5.86
CA ASP A 292 -3.07 -7.76 -4.94
C ASP A 292 -4.55 -7.35 -4.90
N MET A 293 -4.85 -6.10 -5.23
CA MET A 293 -6.20 -5.51 -5.18
C MET A 293 -6.39 -4.45 -6.27
N VAL A 294 -7.59 -4.40 -6.85
CA VAL A 294 -7.98 -3.37 -7.81
C VAL A 294 -9.40 -2.85 -7.54
N GLY A 295 -9.52 -1.53 -7.36
CA GLY A 295 -10.78 -0.83 -7.14
C GLY A 295 -11.42 -0.31 -8.42
N GLY A 296 -12.73 -0.04 -8.36
CA GLY A 296 -13.47 0.69 -9.39
C GLY A 296 -13.95 2.07 -8.92
N SER A 297 -14.87 2.65 -9.69
CA SER A 297 -15.57 3.90 -9.33
C SER A 297 -16.99 3.63 -8.80
N VAL A 298 -17.54 4.59 -8.05
CA VAL A 298 -18.93 4.55 -7.56
C VAL A 298 -19.69 5.71 -8.17
N ASN A 299 -20.72 5.42 -8.96
CA ASN A 299 -21.42 6.38 -9.80
C ASN A 299 -20.45 7.21 -10.68
N GLY A 300 -19.37 6.57 -11.17
CA GLY A 300 -18.33 7.22 -11.97
C GLY A 300 -17.31 8.05 -11.16
N ASN A 301 -17.51 8.23 -9.86
CA ASN A 301 -16.55 8.93 -9.01
C ASN A 301 -15.46 7.97 -8.54
N THR A 302 -14.21 8.36 -8.76
CA THR A 302 -13.05 7.62 -8.25
C THR A 302 -12.68 8.14 -6.86
N TYR A 303 -12.35 7.23 -5.96
CA TYR A 303 -11.75 7.55 -4.67
C TYR A 303 -10.52 6.67 -4.51
N SER A 304 -9.36 7.32 -4.53
CA SER A 304 -8.07 6.67 -4.35
C SER A 304 -7.11 7.61 -3.62
N PHE A 305 -6.14 7.05 -2.93
CA PHE A 305 -5.16 7.80 -2.17
C PHE A 305 -3.82 7.07 -2.07
N GLN A 306 -2.76 7.85 -1.92
CA GLN A 306 -1.41 7.40 -1.65
C GLN A 306 -1.17 7.39 -0.15
N LEU A 307 -0.50 6.36 0.35
CA LEU A 307 0.07 6.28 1.70
C LEU A 307 1.58 6.31 1.57
N LEU A 308 2.21 7.31 2.19
CA LEU A 308 3.67 7.46 2.25
C LEU A 308 4.08 7.32 3.71
N TYR A 309 4.93 6.35 4.01
CA TYR A 309 5.38 6.07 5.38
C TYR A 309 6.85 6.48 5.54
N GLU A 310 7.13 7.59 6.24
CA GLU A 310 8.49 7.94 6.66
C GLU A 310 8.86 7.16 7.93
N GLN A 311 9.91 6.34 7.84
CA GLN A 311 10.54 5.70 8.99
C GLN A 311 11.35 6.73 9.79
N GLY A 312 11.13 6.81 11.10
CA GLY A 312 12.04 7.44 12.07
C GLY A 312 12.69 6.41 12.99
N ASP A 313 13.54 6.87 13.92
CA ASP A 313 14.32 5.97 14.80
C ASP A 313 13.46 5.05 15.70
N ASP A 314 12.39 5.59 16.29
CA ASP A 314 11.52 4.91 17.28
C ASP A 314 10.04 4.89 16.86
N SER A 315 9.72 5.49 15.72
CA SER A 315 8.37 5.77 15.29
C SER A 315 8.30 6.12 13.81
N GLY A 316 7.15 5.88 13.19
CA GLY A 316 6.88 6.24 11.81
C GLY A 316 5.93 7.42 11.66
N CYS A 317 5.95 8.06 10.50
CA CYS A 317 5.03 9.13 10.14
C CYS A 317 4.32 8.74 8.86
N LEU A 318 2.99 8.82 8.87
CA LEU A 318 2.18 8.39 7.74
C LEU A 318 1.52 9.60 7.06
N HIS A 319 1.62 9.67 5.74
CA HIS A 319 1.02 10.73 4.95
C HIS A 319 0.02 10.15 3.95
N LEU A 320 -1.26 10.46 4.12
CA LEU A 320 -2.29 10.21 3.14
C LEU A 320 -2.40 11.41 2.20
N ARG A 321 -2.33 11.15 0.90
CA ARG A 321 -2.56 12.14 -0.16
C ARG A 321 -3.59 11.62 -1.16
N TYR A 322 -4.65 12.36 -1.42
CA TYR A 322 -5.63 11.94 -2.43
C TYR A 322 -5.00 11.87 -3.82
N GLY A 323 -5.39 10.86 -4.61
CA GLY A 323 -4.88 10.62 -5.95
C GLY A 323 -4.21 9.26 -6.14
N SER A 324 -3.21 9.22 -7.01
CA SER A 324 -2.51 7.99 -7.43
C SER A 324 -1.03 8.26 -7.70
N PHE A 325 -0.20 7.21 -7.67
CA PHE A 325 1.23 7.30 -7.94
C PHE A 325 1.52 7.53 -9.41
N HIS A 326 1.05 6.64 -10.27
CA HIS A 326 1.22 6.71 -11.72
C HIS A 326 0.19 5.82 -12.42
N LYS A 327 0.12 5.92 -13.75
CA LYS A 327 -0.69 5.00 -14.57
C LYS A 327 -0.16 3.57 -14.47
N LEU A 328 -1.06 2.61 -14.56
CA LEU A 328 -0.72 1.19 -14.62
C LEU A 328 -0.34 0.80 -16.06
N GLU A 329 0.84 0.24 -16.24
CA GLU A 329 1.31 -0.17 -17.56
C GLU A 329 0.40 -1.25 -18.17
N GLY A 330 0.09 -1.14 -19.47
CA GLY A 330 -0.83 -2.04 -20.15
C GLY A 330 -2.32 -1.80 -19.89
N PHE A 331 -2.68 -0.95 -18.92
CA PHE A 331 -4.07 -0.67 -18.53
C PHE A 331 -4.34 0.84 -18.48
N PRO A 332 -4.71 1.48 -19.61
CA PRO A 332 -4.73 2.94 -19.77
C PRO A 332 -5.72 3.68 -18.85
N ASN A 333 -6.76 2.99 -18.41
CA ASN A 333 -7.81 3.53 -17.53
C ASN A 333 -7.58 3.14 -16.06
N CYS A 334 -6.38 2.68 -15.71
CA CYS A 334 -6.02 2.24 -14.37
C CYS A 334 -4.75 2.94 -13.87
N VAL A 335 -4.65 3.07 -12.56
CA VAL A 335 -3.55 3.73 -11.85
C VAL A 335 -3.11 2.90 -10.65
N VAL A 336 -1.85 3.05 -10.25
CA VAL A 336 -1.30 2.47 -9.01
C VAL A 336 -1.57 3.43 -7.87
N THR A 337 -2.06 2.92 -6.74
CA THR A 337 -2.48 3.69 -5.56
C THR A 337 -2.19 2.90 -4.27
N SER A 338 -2.48 3.45 -3.09
CA SER A 338 -2.39 2.73 -1.82
C SER A 338 -3.74 2.28 -1.29
N GLY A 339 -4.82 2.94 -1.70
CA GLY A 339 -6.16 2.53 -1.30
C GLY A 339 -7.24 3.00 -2.25
N VAL A 340 -8.40 2.35 -2.15
CA VAL A 340 -9.55 2.49 -3.04
C VAL A 340 -10.85 2.54 -2.25
N VAL A 341 -11.92 2.98 -2.90
CA VAL A 341 -13.30 2.93 -2.36
C VAL A 341 -13.75 1.50 -2.06
N ASN A 342 -14.83 1.33 -1.29
CA ASN A 342 -15.46 0.04 -0.96
C ASN A 342 -16.07 -0.74 -2.15
N PHE A 343 -15.49 -0.61 -3.34
CA PHE A 343 -15.77 -1.41 -4.52
C PHE A 343 -14.44 -1.86 -5.11
N TYR A 344 -14.01 -3.07 -4.78
CA TYR A 344 -12.73 -3.62 -5.23
C TYR A 344 -12.76 -5.14 -5.33
N LEU A 345 -11.97 -5.66 -6.29
CA LEU A 345 -11.62 -7.06 -6.41
C LEU A 345 -10.25 -7.28 -5.77
N ALA A 346 -10.09 -8.34 -4.99
CA ALA A 346 -8.81 -8.63 -4.33
C ALA A 346 -8.51 -10.12 -4.21
N HIS A 347 -7.21 -10.42 -4.15
CA HIS A 347 -6.69 -11.73 -3.77
C HIS A 347 -7.18 -12.11 -2.36
N THR A 348 -7.86 -13.25 -2.25
CA THR A 348 -8.48 -13.70 -0.98
C THR A 348 -7.44 -13.95 0.10
N ASP A 349 -6.30 -14.55 -0.25
CA ASP A 349 -5.19 -14.84 0.66
C ASP A 349 -4.50 -13.59 1.19
N LYS A 350 -4.28 -12.59 0.32
CA LYS A 350 -3.67 -11.30 0.68
C LYS A 350 -4.52 -10.52 1.68
N SER A 351 -5.83 -10.44 1.45
CA SER A 351 -6.72 -9.78 2.40
C SER A 351 -6.86 -10.51 3.72
N ARG A 352 -6.72 -11.85 3.75
CA ARG A 352 -6.66 -12.63 5.00
C ARG A 352 -5.36 -12.41 5.77
N HIS A 353 -4.26 -12.22 5.04
CA HIS A 353 -2.96 -11.96 5.64
C HIS A 353 -2.91 -10.59 6.31
N VAL A 354 -3.39 -9.54 5.63
CA VAL A 354 -3.49 -8.18 6.21
C VAL A 354 -4.57 -8.15 7.30
N SER A 355 -5.74 -8.70 6.99
CA SER A 355 -6.94 -8.73 7.85
C SER A 355 -7.48 -7.33 8.19
N TYR A 356 -8.78 -7.23 8.46
CA TYR A 356 -9.40 -6.00 8.92
C TYR A 356 -9.36 -5.95 10.45
N ASP A 357 -8.91 -4.87 11.07
CA ASP A 357 -8.83 -4.78 12.54
C ASP A 357 -10.24 -4.76 13.19
N PRO A 358 -10.66 -5.83 13.89
CA PRO A 358 -12.02 -5.90 14.44
C PRO A 358 -12.25 -4.93 15.61
N LEU A 359 -11.21 -4.27 16.14
CA LEU A 359 -11.36 -3.20 17.13
C LEU A 359 -12.01 -1.95 16.51
N LEU A 360 -11.87 -1.77 15.18
CA LEU A 360 -12.46 -0.65 14.46
C LEU A 360 -13.88 -0.99 13.99
N GLN A 361 -14.85 -0.75 14.86
CA GLN A 361 -16.23 -1.18 14.63
C GLN A 361 -17.01 -0.30 13.64
N ARG A 362 -16.82 1.03 13.68
CA ARG A 362 -17.62 2.00 12.91
C ARG A 362 -16.78 3.06 12.18
N VAL A 363 -15.56 3.33 12.66
CA VAL A 363 -14.67 4.35 12.10
C VAL A 363 -13.50 3.64 11.43
N ALA A 364 -13.69 3.21 10.19
CA ALA A 364 -12.55 2.78 9.39
C ALA A 364 -12.84 2.72 7.89
N HIS A 365 -11.82 3.00 7.10
CA HIS A 365 -11.72 2.72 5.68
C HIS A 365 -10.24 2.66 5.28
N SER A 366 -9.53 3.78 5.44
CA SER A 366 -8.09 3.91 5.17
C SER A 366 -7.25 2.94 5.99
N GLU A 367 -7.71 2.60 7.19
CA GLU A 367 -6.95 1.85 8.20
C GLU A 367 -6.59 0.44 7.71
N TYR A 368 -7.45 -0.21 6.92
CA TYR A 368 -7.11 -1.48 6.27
C TYR A 368 -5.91 -1.32 5.33
N PHE A 369 -5.89 -0.24 4.54
CA PHE A 369 -4.78 0.05 3.63
C PHE A 369 -3.53 0.51 4.38
N MET A 370 -3.68 1.17 5.54
CA MET A 370 -2.56 1.51 6.42
C MET A 370 -1.89 0.25 6.97
N ASP A 371 -2.67 -0.72 7.42
CA ASP A 371 -2.17 -2.02 7.88
C ASP A 371 -1.55 -2.83 6.74
N GLY A 372 -1.99 -2.58 5.49
CA GLY A 372 -1.44 -3.16 4.28
C GLY A 372 -0.23 -2.44 3.69
N VAL A 373 0.28 -1.35 4.30
CA VAL A 373 1.49 -0.67 3.81
C VAL A 373 2.67 -1.64 3.85
N GLY A 374 3.42 -1.73 2.75
CA GLY A 374 4.51 -2.70 2.59
C GLY A 374 4.06 -4.11 2.19
N ILE A 375 2.74 -4.39 2.20
CA ILE A 375 2.19 -5.72 1.93
C ILE A 375 1.32 -5.73 0.67
N LEU A 376 0.43 -4.74 0.51
CA LEU A 376 -0.55 -4.68 -0.58
C LEU A 376 -0.08 -3.81 -1.74
N LEU A 377 -0.12 -4.37 -2.94
CA LEU A 377 -0.10 -3.63 -4.19
C LEU A 377 -1.51 -3.34 -4.66
N VAL A 378 -1.89 -2.06 -4.72
CA VAL A 378 -3.26 -1.64 -5.01
C VAL A 378 -3.32 -0.83 -6.31
N GLY A 379 -4.33 -1.12 -7.14
CA GLY A 379 -4.69 -0.33 -8.31
C GLY A 379 -6.12 0.21 -8.25
N SER A 380 -6.43 1.17 -9.10
CA SER A 380 -7.78 1.69 -9.28
C SER A 380 -8.08 1.88 -10.76
N CYS A 381 -9.25 1.47 -11.22
CA CYS A 381 -9.67 1.51 -12.62
C CYS A 381 -10.98 2.30 -12.75
N SER A 382 -10.92 3.49 -13.38
CA SER A 382 -12.06 4.42 -13.43
C SER A 382 -13.23 3.93 -14.28
N HIS A 383 -12.94 3.13 -15.31
CA HIS A 383 -13.89 2.64 -16.31
C HIS A 383 -14.79 1.49 -15.83
N VAL A 384 -14.48 0.85 -14.70
CA VAL A 384 -15.38 -0.12 -14.07
C VAL A 384 -16.11 0.60 -12.95
N SER A 385 -17.42 0.72 -13.07
CA SER A 385 -18.24 1.54 -12.18
C SER A 385 -19.39 0.74 -11.59
N ILE A 386 -19.66 0.94 -10.30
CA ILE A 386 -20.83 0.42 -9.61
C ILE A 386 -21.80 1.55 -9.29
N GLY A 387 -23.10 1.25 -9.37
CA GLY A 387 -24.14 2.17 -8.95
C GLY A 387 -24.25 2.26 -7.43
N HIS A 388 -24.85 3.33 -6.93
CA HIS A 388 -25.18 3.51 -5.52
C HIS A 388 -26.66 3.86 -5.37
N GLN A 389 -27.36 3.16 -4.48
CA GLN A 389 -28.76 3.48 -4.17
C GLN A 389 -28.84 4.86 -3.52
N ALA A 390 -29.78 5.70 -3.95
CA ALA A 390 -29.92 7.03 -3.37
C ALA A 390 -30.19 6.97 -1.86
N HIS A 391 -29.64 7.93 -1.12
CA HIS A 391 -29.92 8.15 0.31
C HIS A 391 -31.17 9.00 0.54
N ASN A 392 -32.04 9.13 -0.47
CA ASN A 392 -33.27 9.91 -0.35
C ASN A 392 -34.16 9.34 0.77
N PRO A 393 -34.92 10.20 1.47
CA PRO A 393 -35.88 9.72 2.46
C PRO A 393 -36.80 8.68 1.82
N ALA A 394 -36.95 7.54 2.47
CA ALA A 394 -37.87 6.54 1.96
C ALA A 394 -39.30 7.12 1.97
N SER A 395 -40.05 6.88 0.89
CA SER A 395 -41.46 7.28 0.82
C SER A 395 -42.33 6.46 1.79
N GLU A 396 -41.88 5.27 2.16
CA GLU A 396 -42.58 4.37 3.07
C GLU A 396 -42.20 4.63 4.53
N PRO A 397 -43.16 4.87 5.44
CA PRO A 397 -42.90 5.20 6.84
C PRO A 397 -42.04 4.16 7.59
N ASN A 398 -42.19 2.88 7.29
CA ASN A 398 -41.41 1.80 7.93
C ASN A 398 -39.95 1.83 7.50
N LEU A 399 -39.67 2.05 6.21
CA LEU A 399 -38.31 2.17 5.70
C LEU A 399 -37.60 3.41 6.25
N THR A 400 -38.34 4.51 6.42
CA THR A 400 -37.80 5.73 7.05
C THR A 400 -37.34 5.47 8.48
N LYS A 401 -38.13 4.74 9.28
CA LYS A 401 -37.73 4.36 10.65
C LYS A 401 -36.46 3.51 10.67
N VAL A 402 -36.32 2.56 9.74
CA VAL A 402 -35.13 1.70 9.61
C VAL A 402 -33.90 2.54 9.26
N GLU A 403 -34.01 3.43 8.27
CA GLU A 403 -32.91 4.32 7.87
C GLU A 403 -32.53 5.29 9.00
N ASP A 404 -33.49 5.82 9.75
CA ASP A 404 -33.21 6.70 10.88
C ASP A 404 -32.57 5.96 12.06
N GLN A 405 -32.94 4.69 12.30
CA GLN A 405 -32.23 3.84 13.25
C GLN A 405 -30.79 3.60 12.78
N TYR A 406 -30.59 3.24 11.51
CA TYR A 406 -29.27 3.00 10.93
C TYR A 406 -28.35 4.23 11.02
N LYS A 407 -28.87 5.44 10.74
CA LYS A 407 -28.10 6.70 10.80
C LYS A 407 -27.45 6.92 12.17
N ARG A 408 -28.05 6.46 13.27
CA ARG A 408 -27.48 6.56 14.63
C ARG A 408 -26.16 5.80 14.77
N PHE A 409 -25.96 4.74 13.98
CA PHE A 409 -24.75 3.92 13.98
C PHE A 409 -23.75 4.31 12.89
N ARG A 410 -24.18 5.07 11.87
CA ARG A 410 -23.33 5.52 10.76
C ARG A 410 -22.42 6.68 11.17
N THR A 411 -22.90 7.57 12.03
CA THR A 411 -22.14 8.77 12.43
C THR A 411 -21.11 8.41 13.48
N ASN A 412 -19.85 8.75 13.21
CA ASN A 412 -18.74 8.50 14.11
C ASN A 412 -18.83 9.39 15.36
N THR A 413 -18.56 8.82 16.53
CA THR A 413 -18.41 9.57 17.78
C THR A 413 -16.98 10.04 17.96
N GLN A 414 -16.77 11.14 18.71
CA GLN A 414 -15.42 11.62 19.05
C GLN A 414 -14.61 10.56 19.82
N ALA A 415 -15.26 9.78 20.69
CA ALA A 415 -14.62 8.70 21.44
C ALA A 415 -14.07 7.62 20.51
N GLN A 416 -14.84 7.22 19.47
CA GLN A 416 -14.37 6.25 18.49
C GLN A 416 -13.22 6.79 17.62
N VAL A 417 -13.26 8.08 17.26
CA VAL A 417 -12.14 8.71 16.54
C VAL A 417 -10.89 8.78 17.41
N LYS A 418 -11.01 9.17 18.70
CA LYS A 418 -9.90 9.16 19.65
C LYS A 418 -9.30 7.76 19.82
N PHE A 419 -10.15 6.75 19.97
CA PHE A 419 -9.71 5.35 20.07
C PHE A 419 -8.96 4.88 18.82
N LYS A 420 -9.49 5.20 17.63
CA LYS A 420 -8.82 4.86 16.36
C LYS A 420 -7.42 5.46 16.26
N LEU A 421 -7.29 6.76 16.58
CA LEU A 421 -6.01 7.45 16.50
C LEU A 421 -5.04 6.97 17.58
N SER A 422 -5.50 6.67 18.79
CA SER A 422 -4.64 6.06 19.81
C SER A 422 -4.21 4.65 19.43
N LEU A 423 -5.07 3.87 18.75
CA LEU A 423 -4.70 2.54 18.24
C LEU A 423 -3.51 2.62 17.27
N HIS A 424 -3.51 3.59 16.34
CA HIS A 424 -2.41 3.80 15.40
C HIS A 424 -1.07 4.13 16.06
N TYR A 425 -1.09 4.82 17.20
CA TYR A 425 0.12 5.10 17.98
C TYR A 425 0.87 3.82 18.35
N PHE A 426 0.12 2.81 18.80
CA PHE A 426 0.68 1.54 19.25
C PHE A 426 0.87 0.58 18.10
N LYS A 427 -0.22 0.26 17.39
CA LYS A 427 -0.26 -0.82 16.41
C LYS A 427 0.67 -0.55 15.24
N ASN A 428 0.58 0.65 14.67
CA ASN A 428 1.35 1.05 13.50
C ASN A 428 2.63 1.80 13.88
N GLN A 429 2.93 1.90 15.19
CA GLN A 429 4.08 2.64 15.72
C GLN A 429 4.15 4.07 15.17
N LEU A 430 3.01 4.74 14.94
CA LEU A 430 3.00 6.07 14.35
C LEU A 430 3.23 7.16 15.40
N LYS A 431 4.09 8.12 15.10
CA LYS A 431 4.21 9.40 15.81
C LYS A 431 3.13 10.37 15.36
N CYS A 432 2.91 10.44 14.06
CA CYS A 432 1.92 11.34 13.47
C CYS A 432 1.32 10.77 12.18
N TYR A 433 0.17 11.32 11.82
CA TYR A 433 -0.55 11.03 10.60
C TYR A 433 -1.01 12.35 9.97
N SER A 434 -0.80 12.54 8.67
CA SER A 434 -1.30 13.71 7.95
C SER A 434 -2.18 13.34 6.78
N THR A 435 -3.20 14.14 6.50
CA THR A 435 -4.07 14.00 5.33
C THR A 435 -4.03 15.27 4.49
N ARG A 436 -3.85 15.12 3.18
CA ARG A 436 -3.85 16.20 2.20
C ARG A 436 -4.77 15.89 1.01
#